data_AF-A0A955XYT9-F1
#
_entry.id   AF-A0A955XYT9-F1
#
_cell.length_a   1.000
_cell.length_b   1.000
_cell.length_c   1.000
_cell.angle_alpha   90.00
_cell.angle_beta   90.00
_cell.angle_gamma   90.00
#
_symmetry.space_group_name_H-M   'P 1'
#
loop_
_entity.id
_entity.type
_entity.pdbx_description
1 polymer ?
#
loop_
_entity_poly.entity_id
_entity_poly.type
_entity_poly.pdbx_seq_one_letter_code
_entity_poly.pdbx_strand_id
1 'polypeptide(L)'
;MERLKALSDKLRASLWLIPACFVVAGTGLALFARFLDSLLEGSRTNQLLGAEELHNAQDVFSTVAGAMITVAGVAFSVVMVALVLASNQFNPRLLRNFLRDRTDQVTFGIFTGTFVYALISLVMSGTGPPPSASLIGVFVASLGSIGAFIYFIHHMTTSIQVSSLISSTIHETLGVIDNLFAERGSSEPKHSIVTGMELAALPGPDPSHSGCALRAREHDGYILRIDLDALKKAAEEEDVVVTLWVGPGDYVTRHQTLATADKDLEEEPQKRLEKAVHTSLVLGSRRDTQGDPAYGFRQLVDVALKAVSPGVNEPYTACNALDGLGTLLADLA
;
A
#
# COMPACT_ATOMS: atom_id res chain seq x y z
N MET A 1 -3.41 10.26 -22.84
CA MET A 1 -2.72 9.06 -22.29
C MET A 1 -2.75 9.00 -20.76
N GLU A 2 -2.58 10.11 -20.04
CA GLU A 2 -2.64 10.13 -18.57
C GLU A 2 -4.01 9.74 -17.97
N ARG A 3 -5.12 10.15 -18.58
CA ARG A 3 -6.47 9.75 -18.14
C ARG A 3 -6.73 8.24 -18.23
N LEU A 4 -6.12 7.57 -19.22
CA LEU A 4 -6.19 6.12 -19.39
C LEU A 4 -5.33 5.39 -18.36
N LYS A 5 -4.14 5.91 -18.01
CA LYS A 5 -3.34 5.39 -16.90
C LYS A 5 -4.05 5.55 -15.56
N ALA A 6 -4.61 6.73 -15.28
CA ALA A 6 -5.37 7.00 -14.06
C ALA A 6 -6.65 6.15 -13.94
N LEU A 7 -7.35 5.89 -15.06
CA LEU A 7 -8.47 4.94 -15.08
C LEU A 7 -7.98 3.51 -14.89
N SER A 8 -6.88 3.11 -15.53
CA SER A 8 -6.31 1.77 -15.34
C SER A 8 -5.82 1.53 -13.92
N ASP A 9 -5.29 2.55 -13.24
CA ASP A 9 -4.82 2.47 -11.86
C ASP A 9 -6.00 2.41 -10.88
N LYS A 10 -7.08 3.14 -11.15
CA LYS A 10 -8.35 3.03 -10.41
C LYS A 10 -9.04 1.68 -10.64
N LEU A 11 -9.03 1.17 -11.87
CA LEU A 11 -9.60 -0.13 -12.24
C LEU A 11 -8.77 -1.28 -11.63
N ARG A 12 -7.43 -1.20 -11.64
CA ARG A 12 -6.50 -2.12 -10.95
C ARG A 12 -6.54 -2.00 -9.43
N ALA A 13 -7.15 -0.94 -8.89
CA ALA A 13 -7.42 -0.78 -7.47
C ALA A 13 -8.84 -1.27 -7.09
N SER A 14 -9.68 -1.65 -8.06
CA SER A 14 -11.02 -2.17 -7.82
C SER A 14 -10.98 -3.65 -7.49
N LEU A 15 -11.44 -4.01 -6.29
CA LEU A 15 -11.62 -5.38 -5.79
C LEU A 15 -12.43 -6.29 -6.74
N TRP A 16 -13.29 -5.70 -7.58
CA TRP A 16 -14.33 -6.42 -8.30
C TRP A 16 -13.98 -6.77 -9.73
N LEU A 17 -12.91 -6.17 -10.28
CA LEU A 17 -12.61 -6.32 -11.70
C LEU A 17 -12.16 -7.74 -12.04
N ILE A 18 -11.26 -8.32 -11.23
CA ILE A 18 -10.77 -9.69 -11.45
C ILE A 18 -11.90 -10.71 -11.26
N PRO A 19 -12.68 -10.70 -10.16
CA PRO A 19 -13.83 -11.60 -10.04
C PRO A 19 -14.85 -11.47 -11.18
N ALA A 20 -15.14 -10.24 -11.64
CA ALA A 20 -16.03 -10.02 -12.78
C ALA A 20 -15.49 -10.65 -14.08
N CYS A 21 -14.18 -10.58 -14.33
CA CYS A 21 -13.56 -11.28 -15.45
C CYS A 21 -13.75 -12.81 -15.37
N PHE A 22 -13.65 -13.39 -14.17
CA PHE A 22 -13.91 -14.83 -13.99
C PHE A 22 -15.38 -15.20 -14.19
N VAL A 23 -16.33 -14.34 -13.84
CA VAL A 23 -17.75 -14.53 -14.15
C VAL A 23 -17.99 -14.57 -15.66
N VAL A 24 -17.38 -13.62 -16.39
CA VAL A 24 -17.44 -13.60 -17.86
C VAL A 24 -16.78 -14.84 -18.46
N ALA A 25 -15.62 -15.24 -17.93
CA ALA A 25 -14.92 -16.44 -18.37
C ALA A 25 -15.73 -17.72 -18.10
N GLY A 26 -16.33 -17.86 -16.91
CA GLY A 26 -17.18 -18.99 -16.55
C GLY A 26 -18.43 -19.07 -17.42
N THR A 27 -19.04 -17.92 -17.73
CA THR A 27 -20.15 -17.81 -18.70
C THR A 27 -19.71 -18.29 -20.09
N GLY A 28 -18.58 -17.78 -20.59
CA GLY A 28 -18.04 -18.17 -21.88
C GLY A 28 -17.69 -19.66 -21.95
N LEU A 29 -17.08 -20.21 -20.91
CA LEU A 29 -16.76 -21.64 -20.80
C LEU A 29 -18.02 -22.51 -20.80
N ALA A 30 -19.08 -22.12 -20.10
CA ALA A 30 -20.33 -22.86 -20.10
C ALA A 30 -20.99 -22.88 -21.49
N LEU A 31 -21.04 -21.74 -22.17
CA LEU A 31 -21.55 -21.65 -23.55
C LEU A 31 -20.69 -22.45 -24.53
N PHE A 32 -19.37 -22.43 -24.37
CA PHE A 32 -18.44 -23.21 -25.19
C PHE A 32 -18.58 -24.71 -24.96
N ALA A 33 -18.70 -25.16 -23.71
CA ALA A 33 -18.95 -26.55 -23.38
C ALA A 33 -20.27 -27.04 -23.99
N ARG A 34 -21.32 -26.21 -23.91
CA ARG A 34 -22.61 -26.49 -24.57
C ARG A 34 -22.50 -26.60 -26.09
N PHE A 35 -21.69 -25.74 -26.70
CA PHE A 35 -21.41 -25.80 -28.14
C PHE A 35 -20.70 -27.10 -28.52
N LEU A 36 -19.71 -27.53 -27.74
CA LEU A 36 -19.06 -28.84 -27.93
C LEU A 36 -20.05 -30.00 -27.78
N ASP A 37 -20.92 -29.95 -26.77
CA ASP A 37 -21.96 -30.96 -26.56
C ASP A 37 -22.91 -31.06 -27.78
N SER A 38 -23.25 -29.94 -28.43
CA SER A 38 -24.04 -29.97 -29.68
C SER A 38 -23.30 -30.53 -30.91
N LEU A 39 -21.98 -30.40 -30.97
CA LEU A 39 -21.19 -30.96 -32.09
C LEU A 39 -21.04 -32.49 -31.97
N LEU A 40 -20.99 -32.99 -30.73
CA LEU A 40 -20.85 -34.43 -30.43
C LEU A 40 -22.15 -35.22 -30.65
N GLU A 41 -23.27 -34.52 -30.84
CA GLU A 41 -24.62 -35.05 -31.09
C GLU A 41 -24.70 -35.97 -32.34
N GLY A 42 -23.76 -35.83 -33.29
CA GLY A 42 -23.68 -36.67 -34.49
C GLY A 42 -23.08 -38.07 -34.29
N SER A 43 -22.54 -38.41 -33.11
CA SER A 43 -21.98 -39.74 -32.84
C SER A 43 -23.03 -40.70 -32.28
N ARG A 44 -23.12 -41.92 -32.84
CA ARG A 44 -24.08 -42.99 -32.45
C ARG A 44 -23.97 -43.48 -30.99
N THR A 45 -23.08 -42.91 -30.20
CA THR A 45 -22.83 -43.23 -28.78
C THR A 45 -23.93 -42.72 -27.83
N ASN A 46 -24.83 -41.84 -28.29
CA ASN A 46 -25.83 -41.17 -27.43
C ASN A 46 -27.18 -41.90 -27.25
N GLN A 47 -27.41 -43.08 -27.84
CA GLN A 47 -28.66 -43.84 -27.60
C GLN A 47 -28.62 -44.71 -26.33
N LEU A 48 -27.46 -44.88 -25.69
CA LEU A 48 -27.33 -45.62 -24.43
C LEU A 48 -27.38 -44.73 -23.18
N LEU A 49 -27.21 -43.42 -23.34
CA LEU A 49 -27.06 -42.44 -22.26
C LEU A 49 -28.44 -41.80 -22.02
N GLY A 50 -29.28 -42.52 -21.26
CA GLY A 50 -30.71 -42.25 -21.08
C GLY A 50 -31.05 -41.05 -20.20
N ALA A 51 -32.36 -40.80 -20.02
CA ALA A 51 -32.90 -39.71 -19.19
C ALA A 51 -32.37 -39.71 -17.73
N GLU A 52 -31.94 -40.87 -17.20
CA GLU A 52 -31.31 -40.99 -15.88
C GLU A 52 -30.00 -40.20 -15.78
N GLU A 53 -29.21 -40.13 -16.85
CA GLU A 53 -27.94 -39.40 -16.84
C GLU A 53 -28.12 -37.90 -16.89
N LEU A 54 -29.20 -37.42 -17.51
CA LEU A 54 -29.55 -36.01 -17.52
C LEU A 54 -29.95 -35.53 -16.12
N HIS A 55 -30.71 -36.35 -15.39
CA HIS A 55 -31.08 -36.06 -14.01
C HIS A 55 -29.85 -36.03 -13.10
N ASN A 56 -28.98 -37.04 -13.21
CA ASN A 56 -27.71 -37.09 -12.49
C ASN A 56 -26.83 -35.87 -12.79
N ALA A 57 -26.83 -35.36 -14.03
CA ALA A 57 -26.06 -34.17 -14.39
C ALA A 57 -26.61 -32.89 -13.75
N GLN A 58 -27.92 -32.71 -13.74
CA GLN A 58 -28.56 -31.56 -13.09
C GLN A 58 -28.29 -31.55 -11.58
N ASP A 59 -28.33 -32.72 -10.95
CA ASP A 59 -27.99 -32.85 -9.52
C ASP A 59 -26.53 -32.47 -9.25
N VAL A 60 -25.60 -32.91 -10.11
CA VAL A 60 -24.18 -32.52 -10.01
C VAL A 60 -24.01 -31.00 -10.16
N PHE A 61 -24.59 -30.38 -11.19
CA PHE A 61 -24.47 -28.93 -11.37
C PHE A 61 -25.10 -28.15 -10.22
N SER A 62 -26.27 -28.58 -9.73
CA SER A 62 -26.95 -27.98 -8.58
C SER A 62 -26.11 -28.10 -7.29
N THR A 63 -25.54 -29.28 -7.03
CA THR A 63 -24.68 -29.54 -5.87
C THR A 63 -23.41 -28.70 -5.93
N VAL A 64 -22.78 -28.60 -7.10
CA VAL A 64 -21.57 -27.77 -7.26
C VAL A 64 -21.91 -26.29 -7.11
N ALA A 65 -23.00 -25.80 -7.73
CA ALA A 65 -23.41 -24.41 -7.58
C ALA A 65 -23.67 -24.06 -6.10
N GLY A 66 -24.40 -24.91 -5.39
CA GLY A 66 -24.63 -24.78 -3.95
C GLY A 66 -23.33 -24.77 -3.13
N ALA A 67 -22.42 -25.70 -3.40
CA ALA A 67 -21.13 -25.74 -2.71
C ALA A 67 -20.28 -24.49 -2.97
N MET A 68 -20.21 -24.02 -4.22
CA MET A 68 -19.37 -22.87 -4.58
C MET A 68 -19.88 -21.55 -4.02
N ILE A 69 -21.20 -21.32 -3.97
CA ILE A 69 -21.75 -20.11 -3.33
C ILE A 69 -21.47 -20.12 -1.82
N THR A 70 -21.53 -21.29 -1.17
CA THR A 70 -21.18 -21.43 0.25
C THR A 70 -19.69 -21.18 0.49
N VAL A 71 -18.80 -21.77 -0.32
CA VAL A 71 -17.34 -21.56 -0.20
C VAL A 71 -16.98 -20.09 -0.43
N ALA A 72 -17.58 -19.43 -1.44
CA ALA A 72 -17.40 -18.00 -1.65
C ALA A 72 -17.85 -17.17 -0.45
N GLY A 73 -18.99 -17.51 0.17
CA GLY A 73 -19.49 -16.87 1.39
C GLY A 73 -18.55 -17.05 2.59
N VAL A 74 -18.02 -18.26 2.79
CA VAL A 74 -17.04 -18.56 3.84
C VAL A 74 -15.75 -17.77 3.61
N ALA A 75 -15.21 -17.78 2.39
CA ALA A 75 -14.01 -17.02 2.05
C ALA A 75 -14.23 -15.51 2.27
N PHE A 76 -15.39 -14.97 1.90
CA PHE A 76 -15.73 -13.56 2.11
C PHE A 76 -15.81 -13.22 3.61
N SER A 77 -16.40 -14.10 4.41
CA SER A 77 -16.45 -13.96 5.86
C SER A 77 -15.04 -13.96 6.46
N VAL A 78 -14.17 -14.90 6.05
CA VAL A 78 -12.78 -14.97 6.52
C VAL A 78 -12.01 -13.70 6.15
N VAL A 79 -12.13 -13.20 4.91
CA VAL A 79 -11.49 -11.94 4.50
C VAL A 79 -12.03 -10.77 5.29
N MET A 80 -13.33 -10.70 5.55
CA MET A 80 -13.92 -9.63 6.37
C MET A 80 -13.45 -9.69 7.83
N VAL A 81 -13.38 -10.87 8.42
CA VAL A 81 -12.83 -11.06 9.78
C VAL A 81 -11.36 -10.68 9.80
N ALA A 82 -10.58 -11.12 8.82
CA ALA A 82 -9.18 -10.75 8.68
C ALA A 82 -9.03 -9.23 8.51
N LEU A 83 -9.90 -8.58 7.74
CA LEU A 83 -9.92 -7.13 7.55
C LEU A 83 -10.26 -6.38 8.85
N VAL A 84 -11.22 -6.87 9.63
CA VAL A 84 -11.59 -6.28 10.92
C VAL A 84 -10.43 -6.44 11.93
N LEU A 85 -9.85 -7.64 12.02
CA LEU A 85 -8.66 -7.89 12.84
C LEU A 85 -7.51 -7.00 12.41
N ALA A 86 -7.26 -6.90 11.10
CA ALA A 86 -6.24 -6.05 10.54
C ALA A 86 -6.49 -4.56 10.80
N SER A 87 -7.74 -4.09 10.72
CA SER A 87 -8.09 -2.69 11.01
C SER A 87 -7.92 -2.36 12.49
N ASN A 88 -8.11 -3.34 13.38
CA ASN A 88 -7.90 -3.18 14.82
C ASN A 88 -6.40 -3.27 15.17
N GLN A 89 -5.65 -4.15 14.50
CA GLN A 89 -4.26 -4.45 14.79
C GLN A 89 -3.24 -3.63 13.95
N PHE A 90 -3.63 -3.01 12.85
CA PHE A 90 -2.71 -2.33 11.92
C PHE A 90 -3.10 -0.89 11.54
N ASN A 91 -2.12 -0.12 11.05
CA ASN A 91 -2.29 1.25 10.56
C ASN A 91 -3.14 1.25 9.25
N PRO A 92 -4.04 2.24 9.01
CA PRO A 92 -4.88 2.34 7.80
C PRO A 92 -4.15 2.18 6.44
N ARG A 93 -2.82 2.32 6.39
CA ARG A 93 -2.02 2.04 5.18
C ARG A 93 -1.99 0.55 4.80
N LEU A 94 -2.02 -0.38 5.76
CA LEU A 94 -2.05 -1.83 5.48
C LEU A 94 -3.43 -2.31 4.99
N LEU A 95 -4.50 -1.65 5.41
CA LEU A 95 -5.87 -1.93 4.97
C LEU A 95 -6.00 -1.84 3.44
N ARG A 96 -5.28 -0.89 2.83
CA ARG A 96 -5.29 -0.68 1.37
C ARG A 96 -4.58 -1.80 0.61
N ASN A 97 -3.56 -2.42 1.20
CA ASN A 97 -2.83 -3.52 0.58
C ASN A 97 -3.60 -4.84 0.71
N PHE A 98 -4.24 -5.07 1.85
CA PHE A 98 -5.11 -6.24 2.07
C PHE A 98 -6.28 -6.29 1.07
N LEU A 99 -6.92 -5.14 0.83
CA LEU A 99 -7.98 -5.02 -0.18
C LEU A 99 -7.47 -5.10 -1.63
N ARG A 100 -6.16 -5.01 -1.87
CA ARG A 100 -5.58 -5.06 -3.21
C ARG A 100 -4.89 -6.40 -3.50
N ASP A 101 -5.04 -7.36 -2.60
CA ASP A 101 -4.42 -8.66 -2.77
C ASP A 101 -4.99 -9.38 -4.00
N ARG A 102 -4.08 -9.69 -4.93
CA ARG A 102 -4.40 -10.36 -6.19
C ARG A 102 -4.80 -11.81 -5.95
N THR A 103 -4.24 -12.45 -4.93
CA THR A 103 -4.52 -13.85 -4.59
C THR A 103 -5.96 -14.01 -4.14
N ASP A 104 -6.44 -13.14 -3.26
CA ASP A 104 -7.83 -13.17 -2.78
C ASP A 104 -8.81 -12.94 -3.93
N GLN A 105 -8.53 -11.93 -4.77
CA GLN A 105 -9.37 -11.61 -5.93
C GLN A 105 -9.44 -12.75 -6.96
N VAL A 106 -8.31 -13.43 -7.22
CA VAL A 106 -8.29 -14.61 -8.11
C VAL A 106 -9.07 -15.76 -7.49
N THR A 107 -8.89 -16.02 -6.20
CA THR A 107 -9.59 -17.11 -5.50
C THR A 107 -11.10 -16.89 -5.50
N PHE A 108 -11.58 -15.69 -5.16
CA PHE A 108 -12.99 -15.33 -5.27
C PHE A 108 -13.51 -15.43 -6.71
N GLY A 109 -12.68 -15.03 -7.67
CA GLY A 109 -12.96 -15.20 -9.08
C GLY A 109 -13.19 -16.65 -9.46
N ILE A 110 -12.31 -17.57 -9.04
CA ILE A 110 -12.45 -19.00 -9.30
C ILE A 110 -13.76 -19.54 -8.70
N PHE A 111 -14.09 -19.24 -7.44
CA PHE A 111 -15.33 -19.73 -6.82
C PHE A 111 -16.58 -19.20 -7.54
N THR A 112 -16.59 -17.90 -7.83
CA THR A 112 -17.75 -17.25 -8.47
C THR A 112 -17.87 -17.67 -9.94
N GLY A 113 -16.75 -17.86 -10.63
CA GLY A 113 -16.69 -18.36 -12.00
C GLY A 113 -17.20 -19.80 -12.10
N THR A 114 -16.75 -20.69 -11.21
CA THR A 114 -17.22 -22.09 -11.14
C THR A 114 -18.72 -22.15 -10.77
N PHE A 115 -19.17 -21.29 -9.85
CA PHE A 115 -20.59 -21.13 -9.52
C PHE A 115 -21.43 -20.74 -10.74
N VAL A 116 -21.03 -19.70 -11.46
CA VAL A 116 -21.74 -19.21 -12.66
C VAL A 116 -21.72 -20.26 -13.78
N TYR A 117 -20.57 -20.92 -13.99
CA TYR A 117 -20.46 -22.02 -14.94
C TYR A 117 -21.47 -23.14 -14.62
N ALA A 118 -21.53 -23.58 -13.36
CA ALA A 118 -22.44 -24.62 -12.92
C ALA A 118 -23.91 -24.21 -13.06
N LEU A 119 -24.27 -22.96 -12.70
CA LEU A 119 -25.63 -22.45 -12.88
C LEU A 119 -26.07 -22.38 -14.34
N ILE A 120 -25.22 -21.86 -15.23
CA ILE A 120 -25.55 -21.78 -16.66
C ILE A 120 -25.68 -23.19 -17.24
N SER A 121 -24.75 -24.08 -16.90
CA SER A 121 -24.80 -25.48 -17.34
C SER A 121 -26.04 -26.20 -16.83
N LEU A 122 -26.46 -25.95 -15.59
CA LEU A 122 -27.71 -26.48 -15.02
C LEU A 122 -28.93 -26.03 -15.81
N VAL A 123 -29.06 -24.74 -16.07
CA VAL A 123 -30.20 -24.18 -16.83
C VAL A 123 -30.22 -24.73 -18.26
N MET A 124 -29.06 -24.85 -18.90
CA MET A 124 -28.95 -25.34 -20.27
C MET A 124 -29.19 -26.86 -20.38
N SER A 125 -28.87 -27.63 -19.34
CA SER A 125 -29.07 -29.08 -19.30
C SER A 125 -30.55 -29.48 -19.42
N GLY A 126 -31.49 -28.59 -19.09
CA GLY A 126 -32.93 -28.87 -19.27
C GLY A 126 -33.43 -28.80 -20.72
N THR A 127 -32.59 -28.41 -21.69
CA THR A 127 -33.02 -28.00 -23.04
C THR A 127 -32.19 -28.60 -24.18
N GLY A 128 -31.41 -29.66 -23.95
CA GLY A 128 -30.44 -30.14 -24.94
C GLY A 128 -29.93 -31.58 -24.76
N PRO A 129 -28.93 -31.99 -25.58
CA PRO A 129 -28.30 -33.31 -25.53
C PRO A 129 -27.55 -33.54 -24.21
N PRO A 130 -27.20 -34.81 -23.88
CA PRO A 130 -26.51 -35.15 -22.64
C PRO A 130 -25.22 -34.32 -22.45
N PRO A 131 -25.04 -33.66 -21.28
CA PRO A 131 -24.06 -32.60 -21.08
C PRO A 131 -22.64 -33.13 -20.76
N SER A 132 -22.07 -33.96 -21.64
CA SER A 132 -20.79 -34.65 -21.38
C SER A 132 -19.59 -33.71 -21.19
N ALA A 133 -19.38 -32.75 -22.09
CA ALA A 133 -18.30 -31.76 -22.00
C ALA A 133 -18.57 -30.78 -20.86
N SER A 134 -19.83 -30.39 -20.67
CA SER A 134 -20.24 -29.52 -19.57
C SER A 134 -19.97 -30.15 -18.21
N LEU A 135 -20.21 -31.46 -18.05
CA LEU A 135 -19.88 -32.23 -16.85
C LEU A 135 -18.37 -32.33 -16.61
N ILE A 136 -17.58 -32.66 -17.63
CA ILE A 136 -16.11 -32.68 -17.48
C ILE A 136 -15.60 -31.30 -17.04
N GLY A 137 -16.13 -30.23 -17.64
CA GLY A 137 -15.78 -28.86 -17.26
C GLY A 137 -16.16 -28.53 -15.82
N VAL A 138 -17.32 -28.95 -15.32
CA VAL A 138 -17.69 -28.70 -13.91
C VAL A 138 -16.80 -29.48 -12.95
N PHE A 139 -16.42 -30.71 -13.28
CA PHE A 139 -15.49 -31.50 -12.46
C PHE A 139 -14.10 -30.84 -12.39
N VAL A 140 -13.54 -30.44 -13.53
CA VAL A 140 -12.23 -29.76 -13.59
C VAL A 140 -12.28 -28.43 -12.82
N ALA A 141 -13.33 -27.63 -13.04
CA ALA A 141 -13.50 -26.35 -12.35
C ALA A 141 -13.68 -26.55 -10.83
N SER A 142 -14.40 -27.58 -10.40
CA SER A 142 -14.57 -27.93 -8.98
C SER A 142 -13.26 -28.34 -8.32
N LEU A 143 -12.45 -29.16 -9.00
CA LEU A 143 -11.14 -29.55 -8.50
C LEU A 143 -10.19 -28.34 -8.40
N GLY A 144 -10.24 -27.45 -9.39
CA GLY A 144 -9.54 -26.16 -9.35
C GLY A 144 -9.99 -25.28 -8.18
N SER A 145 -11.29 -25.20 -7.92
CA SER A 145 -11.84 -24.48 -6.75
C SER A 145 -11.35 -25.07 -5.43
N ILE A 146 -11.28 -26.39 -5.27
CA ILE A 146 -10.75 -27.01 -4.06
C ILE A 146 -9.29 -26.61 -3.84
N GLY A 147 -8.46 -26.68 -4.89
CA GLY A 147 -7.07 -26.24 -4.83
C GLY A 147 -6.92 -24.76 -4.48
N ALA A 148 -7.73 -23.90 -5.10
CA ALA A 148 -7.79 -22.48 -4.79
C ALA A 148 -8.19 -22.22 -3.33
N PHE A 149 -9.14 -22.99 -2.79
CA PHE A 149 -9.57 -22.85 -1.40
C PHE A 149 -8.48 -23.26 -0.40
N ILE A 150 -7.77 -24.36 -0.66
CA ILE A 150 -6.63 -24.77 0.17
C ILE A 150 -5.54 -23.69 0.14
N TYR A 151 -5.23 -23.18 -1.06
CA TYR A 151 -4.26 -22.11 -1.22
C TYR A 151 -4.70 -20.81 -0.52
N PHE A 152 -5.98 -20.46 -0.60
CA PHE A 152 -6.55 -19.31 0.10
C PHE A 152 -6.36 -19.40 1.62
N ILE A 153 -6.59 -20.57 2.23
CA ILE A 153 -6.35 -20.76 3.67
C ILE A 153 -4.87 -20.56 4.01
N HIS A 154 -3.96 -21.12 3.21
CA HIS A 154 -2.52 -20.94 3.41
C HIS A 154 -2.10 -19.47 3.26
N HIS A 155 -2.58 -18.80 2.23
CA HIS A 155 -2.31 -17.39 1.95
C HIS A 155 -2.83 -16.48 3.07
N MET A 156 -4.06 -16.71 3.55
CA MET A 156 -4.63 -15.97 4.67
C MET A 156 -3.81 -16.14 5.95
N THR A 157 -3.33 -17.36 6.22
CA THR A 157 -2.53 -17.64 7.43
C THR A 157 -1.15 -16.97 7.37
N THR A 158 -0.54 -16.86 6.18
CA THR A 158 0.80 -16.27 6.00
C THR A 158 0.77 -14.75 5.84
N SER A 159 -0.28 -14.19 5.24
CA SER A 159 -0.43 -12.74 5.04
C SER A 159 -0.63 -11.94 6.33
N ILE A 160 -0.95 -12.60 7.44
CA ILE A 160 -1.07 -11.98 8.78
C ILE A 160 0.31 -11.71 9.42
N GLN A 161 1.42 -12.24 8.89
CA GLN A 161 2.74 -12.02 9.49
C GLN A 161 3.30 -10.60 9.23
N VAL A 162 3.47 -9.88 10.34
CA VAL A 162 3.93 -8.48 10.51
C VAL A 162 5.33 -8.19 9.93
N SER A 163 6.07 -9.20 9.47
CA SER A 163 7.47 -9.10 9.02
C SER A 163 7.70 -8.19 7.80
N SER A 164 6.69 -7.96 6.95
CA SER A 164 6.87 -7.12 5.76
C SER A 164 6.95 -5.62 6.09
N LEU A 165 6.29 -5.15 7.16
CA LEU A 165 6.30 -3.74 7.53
C LEU A 165 7.63 -3.30 8.12
N ILE A 166 8.16 -4.05 9.09
CA ILE A 166 9.44 -3.73 9.72
C ILE A 166 10.53 -3.67 8.64
N SER A 167 10.58 -4.68 7.78
CA SER A 167 11.54 -4.73 6.67
C SER A 167 11.38 -3.57 5.69
N SER A 168 10.14 -3.22 5.31
CA SER A 168 9.86 -2.08 4.42
C SER A 168 10.25 -0.75 5.06
N THR A 169 9.88 -0.52 6.32
CA THR A 169 10.25 0.69 7.07
C THR A 169 11.77 0.82 7.18
N ILE A 170 12.48 -0.27 7.46
CA ILE A 170 13.96 -0.26 7.52
C ILE A 170 14.52 0.16 6.15
N HIS A 171 14.14 -0.50 5.05
CA HIS A 171 14.67 -0.18 3.73
C HIS A 171 14.33 1.23 3.26
N GLU A 172 13.10 1.70 3.49
CA GLU A 172 12.70 3.07 3.19
C GLU A 172 13.53 4.08 3.99
N THR A 173 13.76 3.81 5.28
CA THR A 173 14.52 4.73 6.14
C THR A 173 15.99 4.74 5.79
N LEU A 174 16.60 3.57 5.51
CA LEU A 174 17.98 3.47 5.01
C LEU A 174 18.14 4.25 3.71
N GLY A 175 17.23 4.11 2.75
CA GLY A 175 17.29 4.89 1.51
C GLY A 175 17.20 6.41 1.73
N VAL A 176 16.54 6.87 2.79
CA VAL A 176 16.47 8.29 3.15
C VAL A 176 17.75 8.74 3.84
N ILE A 177 18.29 7.93 4.74
CA ILE A 177 19.60 8.15 5.36
C ILE A 177 20.66 8.24 4.27
N ASP A 178 20.72 7.26 3.37
CA ASP A 178 21.63 7.24 2.22
C ASP A 178 21.49 8.51 1.38
N ASN A 179 20.28 8.96 1.05
CA ASN A 179 20.11 10.17 0.26
C ASN A 179 20.50 11.46 1.00
N LEU A 180 20.24 11.55 2.31
CA LEU A 180 20.61 12.70 3.13
C LEU A 180 22.11 12.77 3.41
N PHE A 181 22.77 11.61 3.50
CA PHE A 181 24.19 11.49 3.83
C PHE A 181 25.06 11.00 2.66
N ALA A 182 24.52 10.87 1.44
CA ALA A 182 25.24 10.42 0.24
C ALA A 182 26.52 11.23 -0.03
N GLU A 183 26.53 12.49 0.40
CA GLU A 183 27.68 13.39 0.24
C GLU A 183 28.83 13.12 1.21
N ARG A 184 28.69 12.22 2.21
CA ARG A 184 29.80 11.79 3.08
C ARG A 184 30.92 11.06 2.32
N GLY A 185 30.63 10.49 1.14
CA GLY A 185 31.58 9.68 0.36
C GLY A 185 32.31 10.41 -0.78
N SER A 186 31.84 11.59 -1.19
CA SER A 186 32.45 12.39 -2.27
C SER A 186 33.46 13.38 -1.71
N SER A 187 34.71 13.32 -2.17
CA SER A 187 35.87 14.08 -1.68
C SER A 187 35.81 15.61 -1.83
N GLU A 188 34.66 16.19 -2.16
CA GLU A 188 34.39 17.62 -2.08
C GLU A 188 33.00 17.84 -1.47
N PRO A 189 32.90 18.41 -0.26
CA PRO A 189 31.60 18.71 0.35
C PRO A 189 30.98 19.92 -0.36
N LYS A 190 29.85 19.72 -1.06
CA LYS A 190 29.01 20.84 -1.54
C LYS A 190 28.25 21.51 -0.39
N HIS A 191 27.93 20.74 0.64
CA HIS A 191 27.48 21.23 1.93
C HIS A 191 28.51 20.84 2.99
N SER A 192 29.20 21.83 3.57
CA SER A 192 30.10 21.58 4.70
C SER A 192 29.27 21.10 5.89
N ILE A 193 29.38 19.81 6.24
CA ILE A 193 28.97 19.33 7.56
C ILE A 193 29.97 19.92 8.54
N VAL A 194 29.60 21.06 9.10
CA VAL A 194 30.34 21.74 10.15
C VAL A 194 30.27 20.83 11.39
N THR A 195 31.42 20.33 11.85
CA THR A 195 31.46 19.50 13.08
C THR A 195 30.94 20.31 14.27
N GLY A 196 30.44 19.66 15.34
CA GLY A 196 29.94 20.37 16.53
C GLY A 196 30.94 21.37 17.14
N MET A 197 32.24 21.18 16.90
CA MET A 197 33.31 22.13 17.24
C MET A 197 33.38 23.35 16.31
N GLU A 198 33.20 23.17 15.01
CA GLU A 198 33.16 24.29 14.04
C GLU A 198 31.83 25.05 14.13
N LEU A 199 30.72 24.38 14.52
CA LEU A 199 29.42 25.01 14.72
C LEU A 199 29.44 25.93 15.95
N ALA A 200 30.24 25.56 16.96
CA ALA A 200 30.53 26.41 18.12
C ALA A 200 31.49 27.57 17.80
N ALA A 201 32.19 27.51 16.67
CA ALA A 201 33.10 28.56 16.20
C ALA A 201 32.43 29.56 15.24
N LEU A 202 31.30 29.17 14.61
CA LEU A 202 30.38 30.13 14.00
C LEU A 202 29.83 31.02 15.12
N PRO A 203 29.65 32.35 14.87
CA PRO A 203 28.95 33.19 15.82
C PRO A 203 27.57 32.55 16.04
N GLY A 204 27.36 31.96 17.22
CA GLY A 204 26.04 31.48 17.61
C GLY A 204 25.06 32.65 17.53
N PRO A 205 23.75 32.40 17.38
CA PRO A 205 22.76 33.48 17.37
C PRO A 205 22.98 34.34 18.61
N ASP A 206 23.50 35.55 18.42
CA ASP A 206 23.81 36.44 19.52
C ASP A 206 22.46 36.81 20.16
N PRO A 207 22.21 36.44 21.43
CA PRO A 207 20.94 36.75 22.08
C PRO A 207 20.66 38.26 22.18
N SER A 208 21.65 39.11 21.94
CA SER A 208 21.51 40.57 21.85
C SER A 208 21.22 41.09 20.42
N HIS A 209 21.48 40.30 19.38
CA HIS A 209 21.02 40.57 18.01
C HIS A 209 19.68 39.87 17.77
N SER A 210 18.61 40.52 18.22
CA SER A 210 17.24 40.17 17.85
C SER A 210 16.96 40.60 16.41
N GLY A 211 17.65 40.00 15.44
CA GLY A 211 17.40 40.30 14.04
C GLY A 211 15.98 39.90 13.61
N CYS A 212 15.67 40.15 12.34
CA CYS A 212 14.29 40.08 11.88
C CYS A 212 13.71 38.65 11.89
N ALA A 213 12.53 38.48 12.50
CA ALA A 213 11.82 37.21 12.57
C ALA A 213 11.00 36.94 11.30
N LEU A 214 11.34 35.86 10.59
CA LEU A 214 10.68 35.42 9.37
C LEU A 214 9.58 34.42 9.73
N ARG A 215 8.31 34.81 9.56
CA ARG A 215 7.15 34.08 10.08
C ARG A 215 6.35 33.34 9.02
N ALA A 216 5.79 32.18 9.36
CA ALA A 216 4.82 31.43 8.56
C ALA A 216 3.58 32.28 8.18
N ARG A 217 3.24 32.38 6.90
CA ARG A 217 2.13 33.24 6.44
C ARG A 217 0.78 32.53 6.28
N GLU A 218 0.72 31.35 5.64
CA GLU A 218 -0.56 30.94 5.03
C GLU A 218 -1.14 29.61 5.50
N HIS A 219 -0.31 28.61 5.84
CA HIS A 219 -0.80 27.25 6.09
C HIS A 219 -0.09 26.54 7.25
N ASP A 220 -0.88 25.79 8.02
CA ASP A 220 -0.37 24.85 9.01
C ASP A 220 -0.01 23.53 8.31
N GLY A 221 1.01 22.84 8.81
CA GLY A 221 1.38 21.55 8.26
C GLY A 221 2.73 21.04 8.74
N TYR A 222 3.08 19.85 8.30
CA TYR A 222 4.40 19.27 8.54
C TYR A 222 5.39 19.74 7.47
N ILE A 223 6.59 20.11 7.87
CA ILE A 223 7.70 20.34 6.93
C ILE A 223 8.11 19.00 6.34
N LEU A 224 7.97 18.85 5.04
CA LEU A 224 8.38 17.63 4.33
C LEU A 224 9.83 17.74 3.87
N ARG A 225 10.18 18.89 3.31
CA ARG A 225 11.48 19.17 2.69
C ARG A 225 11.82 20.65 2.82
N ILE A 226 13.11 20.92 2.83
CA ILE A 226 13.69 22.26 2.84
C ILE A 226 14.63 22.35 1.64
N ASP A 227 14.40 23.31 0.75
CA ASP A 227 15.32 23.66 -0.32
C ASP A 227 16.42 24.59 0.24
N LEU A 228 17.51 23.98 0.70
CA LEU A 228 18.63 24.71 1.30
C LEU A 228 19.37 25.58 0.28
N ASP A 229 19.40 25.19 -1.00
CA ASP A 229 20.08 25.95 -2.05
C ASP A 229 19.33 27.24 -2.37
N ALA A 230 18.00 27.17 -2.48
CA ALA A 230 17.16 28.34 -2.65
C ALA A 230 17.27 29.30 -1.46
N LEU A 231 17.28 28.76 -0.24
CA LEU A 231 17.44 29.55 0.99
C LEU A 231 18.82 30.22 1.05
N LYS A 232 19.88 29.47 0.74
CA LYS A 232 21.25 29.97 0.70
C LYS A 232 21.40 31.11 -0.31
N LYS A 233 20.87 30.95 -1.52
CA LYS A 233 20.93 31.98 -2.56
C LYS A 233 20.23 33.26 -2.12
N ALA A 234 19.06 33.15 -1.49
CA ALA A 234 18.34 34.32 -0.97
C ALA A 234 19.11 35.01 0.17
N ALA A 235 19.78 34.24 1.03
CA ALA A 235 20.62 34.78 2.09
C ALA A 235 21.86 35.51 1.53
N GLU A 236 22.48 34.98 0.48
CA GLU A 236 23.61 35.62 -0.23
C GLU A 236 23.21 36.92 -0.93
N GLU A 237 22.01 36.97 -1.55
CA GLU A 237 21.50 38.16 -2.23
C GLU A 237 21.27 39.34 -1.28
N GLU A 238 20.89 39.07 -0.02
CA GLU A 238 20.64 40.09 1.00
C GLU A 238 21.80 40.25 2.02
N ASP A 239 22.90 39.50 1.82
CA ASP A 239 24.11 39.49 2.68
C ASP A 239 23.79 39.25 4.17
N VAL A 240 22.94 38.24 4.46
CA VAL A 240 22.47 37.89 5.82
C VAL A 240 22.82 36.46 6.20
N VAL A 241 22.92 36.20 7.51
CA VAL A 241 22.92 34.84 8.05
C VAL A 241 21.51 34.49 8.53
N VAL A 242 20.94 33.41 7.98
CA VAL A 242 19.60 32.93 8.34
C VAL A 242 19.71 31.69 9.22
N THR A 243 19.21 31.79 10.45
CA THR A 243 19.05 30.64 11.35
C THR A 243 17.65 30.08 11.20
N LEU A 244 17.54 28.82 10.75
CA LEU A 244 16.28 28.12 10.64
C LEU A 244 15.98 27.35 11.94
N TRP A 245 14.81 27.60 12.55
CA TRP A 245 14.41 27.00 13.83
C TRP A 245 13.57 25.73 13.67
N VAL A 246 13.33 25.32 12.43
CA VAL A 246 12.41 24.24 12.08
C VAL A 246 13.09 23.28 11.10
N GLY A 247 12.84 21.98 11.27
CA GLY A 247 13.41 20.92 10.44
C GLY A 247 12.33 20.07 9.75
N PRO A 248 12.73 19.18 8.81
CA PRO A 248 11.82 18.18 8.27
C PRO A 248 11.19 17.35 9.40
N GLY A 249 9.88 17.14 9.31
CA GLY A 249 9.07 16.49 10.34
C GLY A 249 8.41 17.45 11.33
N ASP A 250 8.87 18.69 11.49
CA ASP A 250 8.25 19.62 12.43
C ASP A 250 6.87 20.07 11.96
N TYR A 251 5.93 20.20 12.90
CA TYR A 251 4.63 20.78 12.63
C TYR A 251 4.70 22.28 12.85
N VAL A 252 4.39 23.05 11.80
CA VAL A 252 4.38 24.51 11.85
C VAL A 252 2.96 25.04 11.83
N THR A 253 2.76 26.14 12.54
CA THR A 253 1.50 26.87 12.62
C THR A 253 1.61 28.24 11.97
N ARG A 254 0.46 28.79 11.55
CA ARG A 254 0.37 30.17 11.07
C ARG A 254 0.98 31.14 12.07
N HIS A 255 1.73 32.10 11.54
CA HIS A 255 2.43 33.15 12.28
C HIS A 255 3.59 32.68 13.20
N GLN A 256 3.91 31.39 13.23
CA GLN A 256 5.09 30.89 13.92
C GLN A 256 6.36 31.43 13.25
N THR A 257 7.36 31.81 14.06
CA THR A 257 8.69 32.14 13.56
C THR A 257 9.36 30.88 13.03
N LEU A 258 9.72 30.89 11.75
CA LEU A 258 10.37 29.77 11.08
C LEU A 258 11.89 29.94 11.07
N ALA A 259 12.34 31.19 10.85
CA ALA A 259 13.74 31.56 10.79
C ALA A 259 13.97 32.95 11.38
N THR A 260 15.22 33.24 11.74
CA THR A 260 15.68 34.57 12.15
C THR A 260 16.89 34.98 11.32
N ALA A 261 16.89 36.20 10.81
CA ALA A 261 18.09 36.83 10.25
C ALA A 261 18.98 37.35 11.40
N ASP A 262 20.28 37.45 11.14
CA ASP A 262 21.28 37.98 12.09
C ASP A 262 21.25 39.51 12.24
N LYS A 263 20.65 40.21 11.27
CA LYS A 263 20.46 41.66 11.28
C LYS A 263 19.02 42.07 10.99
N ASP A 264 18.68 43.29 11.37
CA ASP A 264 17.43 43.92 10.94
C ASP A 264 17.51 44.25 9.45
N LEU A 265 16.40 44.02 8.76
CA LEU A 265 16.25 44.25 7.33
C LEU A 265 15.23 45.35 7.09
N GLU A 266 15.46 46.14 6.05
CA GLU A 266 14.44 47.04 5.53
C GLU A 266 13.22 46.25 5.01
N GLU A 267 12.08 46.92 4.87
CA GLU A 267 10.80 46.27 4.60
C GLU A 267 10.79 45.44 3.29
N GLU A 268 11.47 45.91 2.25
CA GLU A 268 11.56 45.23 0.95
C GLU A 268 12.48 44.00 0.99
N PRO A 269 13.76 44.09 1.43
CA PRO A 269 14.61 42.94 1.70
C PRO A 269 13.96 41.88 2.59
N GLN A 270 13.31 42.29 3.68
CA GLN A 270 12.61 41.37 4.58
C GLN A 270 11.51 40.59 3.84
N LYS A 271 10.66 41.27 3.06
CA LYS A 271 9.59 40.61 2.29
C LYS A 271 10.14 39.61 1.28
N ARG A 272 11.27 39.91 0.63
CA ARG A 272 11.93 38.99 -0.30
C ARG A 272 12.44 37.75 0.42
N LEU A 273 13.09 37.93 1.56
CA LEU A 273 13.62 36.83 2.37
C LEU A 273 12.50 35.97 2.98
N GLU A 274 11.43 36.58 3.50
CA GLU A 274 10.22 35.85 3.95
C GLU A 274 9.64 35.00 2.82
N LYS A 275 9.52 35.57 1.61
CA LYS A 275 9.02 34.85 0.44
C LYS A 275 9.94 33.67 0.10
N ALA A 276 11.26 33.87 0.13
CA ALA A 276 12.22 32.81 -0.11
C ALA A 276 12.11 31.67 0.91
N VAL A 277 11.99 31.98 2.21
CA VAL A 277 11.71 30.98 3.26
C VAL A 277 10.45 30.20 2.94
N HIS A 278 9.36 30.87 2.57
CA HIS A 278 8.11 30.19 2.24
C HIS A 278 8.21 29.29 1.03
N THR A 279 8.87 29.72 -0.04
CA THR A 279 9.02 28.90 -1.25
C THR A 279 10.00 27.75 -1.08
N SER A 280 10.93 27.87 -0.12
CA SER A 280 11.92 26.82 0.18
C SER A 280 11.35 25.72 1.08
N LEU A 281 10.28 26.00 1.83
CA LEU A 281 9.64 25.04 2.73
C LEU A 281 8.46 24.35 2.04
N VAL A 282 8.55 23.03 1.88
CA VAL A 282 7.45 22.23 1.36
C VAL A 282 6.63 21.70 2.52
N LEU A 283 5.38 22.16 2.65
CA LEU A 283 4.46 21.71 3.70
C LEU A 283 3.53 20.59 3.20
N GLY A 284 3.28 19.63 4.09
CA GLY A 284 2.36 18.52 3.89
C GLY A 284 1.31 18.41 5.00
N SER A 285 0.15 17.85 4.67
CA SER A 285 -0.90 17.56 5.68
C SER A 285 -0.56 16.38 6.60
N ARG A 286 0.49 15.62 6.29
CA ARG A 286 1.01 14.48 7.07
C ARG A 286 2.52 14.41 6.93
N ARG A 287 3.22 13.87 7.94
CA ARG A 287 4.64 13.48 7.79
C ARG A 287 4.82 12.47 6.66
N ASP A 288 5.95 12.60 5.97
CA ASP A 288 6.41 11.69 4.94
C ASP A 288 7.72 11.03 5.39
N THR A 289 7.97 9.79 4.96
CA THR A 289 9.23 9.09 5.24
C THR A 289 10.36 9.64 4.38
N GLN A 290 10.08 10.17 3.18
CA GLN A 290 11.14 10.53 2.20
C GLN A 290 12.07 11.68 2.60
N GLY A 291 11.72 12.49 3.60
CA GLY A 291 12.54 13.62 4.07
C GLY A 291 12.80 13.64 5.58
N ASP A 292 12.26 12.67 6.34
CA ASP A 292 12.34 12.61 7.79
C ASP A 292 12.77 11.19 8.21
N PRO A 293 14.07 10.90 8.32
CA PRO A 293 14.54 9.59 8.77
C PRO A 293 14.06 9.29 10.20
N ALA A 294 13.90 10.31 11.06
CA ALA A 294 13.39 10.14 12.42
C ALA A 294 11.95 9.61 12.44
N TYR A 295 11.16 9.86 11.39
CA TYR A 295 9.84 9.25 11.23
C TYR A 295 9.92 7.72 11.06
N GLY A 296 10.94 7.21 10.37
CA GLY A 296 11.22 5.77 10.25
C GLY A 296 11.49 5.11 11.60
N PHE A 297 12.36 5.72 12.41
CA PHE A 297 12.58 5.29 13.81
C PHE A 297 11.28 5.31 14.61
N ARG A 298 10.49 6.39 14.48
CA ARG A 298 9.22 6.52 15.19
C ARG A 298 8.23 5.41 14.82
N GLN A 299 8.15 5.05 13.54
CA GLN A 299 7.30 3.95 13.07
C GLN A 299 7.71 2.61 13.70
N LEU A 300 9.00 2.30 13.80
CA LEU A 300 9.48 1.08 14.46
C LEU A 300 9.16 1.07 15.96
N VAL A 301 9.32 2.22 16.64
CA VAL A 301 8.92 2.36 18.05
C VAL A 301 7.42 2.14 18.23
N ASP A 302 6.59 2.74 17.38
CA ASP A 302 5.14 2.56 17.44
C ASP A 302 4.73 1.10 17.18
N VAL A 303 5.43 0.39 16.27
CA VAL A 303 5.24 -1.06 16.05
C VAL A 303 5.60 -1.85 17.32
N ALA A 304 6.74 -1.57 17.94
CA ALA A 304 7.17 -2.25 19.15
C ALA A 304 6.18 -2.02 20.31
N LEU A 305 5.76 -0.78 20.54
CA LEU A 305 4.78 -0.42 21.58
C LEU A 305 3.43 -1.11 21.34
N LYS A 306 2.97 -1.15 20.08
CA LYS A 306 1.71 -1.83 19.74
C LYS A 306 1.81 -3.35 19.96
N ALA A 307 2.93 -3.95 19.57
CA ALA A 307 3.19 -5.37 19.75
C ALA A 307 3.18 -5.79 21.22
N VAL A 308 3.74 -4.97 22.13
CA VAL A 308 3.76 -5.25 23.58
C VAL A 308 2.45 -4.87 24.29
N SER A 309 1.53 -4.18 23.60
CA SER A 309 0.27 -3.77 24.22
C SER A 309 -0.58 -4.98 24.67
N PRO A 310 -1.34 -4.88 25.78
CA PRO A 310 -2.11 -6.01 26.33
C PRO A 310 -3.12 -6.63 25.35
N GLY A 311 -3.57 -5.87 24.35
CA GLY A 311 -4.52 -6.34 23.33
C GLY A 311 -3.90 -7.09 22.16
N VAL A 312 -2.57 -7.03 21.98
CA VAL A 312 -1.83 -7.72 20.91
C VAL A 312 -0.92 -8.79 21.52
N ASN A 313 -0.07 -8.40 22.47
CA ASN A 313 0.84 -9.29 23.22
C ASN A 313 1.71 -10.19 22.32
N GLU A 314 2.39 -9.59 21.34
CA GLU A 314 3.23 -10.27 20.35
C GLU A 314 4.73 -9.90 20.54
N PRO A 315 5.43 -10.52 21.50
CA PRO A 315 6.79 -10.11 21.87
C PRO A 315 7.82 -10.30 20.74
N TYR A 316 7.63 -11.30 19.87
CA TYR A 316 8.55 -11.54 18.75
C TYR A 316 8.59 -10.36 17.76
N THR A 317 7.42 -9.77 17.45
CA THR A 317 7.33 -8.57 16.60
C THR A 317 7.99 -7.36 17.26
N ALA A 318 7.90 -7.23 18.59
CA ALA A 318 8.62 -6.19 19.32
C ALA A 318 10.15 -6.35 19.21
N CYS A 319 10.67 -7.57 19.36
CA CYS A 319 12.10 -7.86 19.17
C CYS A 319 12.56 -7.48 17.75
N ASN A 320 11.81 -7.89 16.72
CA ASN A 320 12.16 -7.55 15.33
C ASN A 320 12.20 -6.02 15.08
N ALA A 321 11.30 -5.27 15.71
CA ALA A 321 11.31 -3.81 15.60
C ALA A 321 12.53 -3.18 16.30
N LEU A 322 12.96 -3.75 17.43
CA LEU A 322 14.20 -3.34 18.12
C LEU A 322 15.45 -3.67 17.30
N ASP A 323 15.51 -4.84 16.66
CA ASP A 323 16.61 -5.21 15.75
C ASP A 323 16.67 -4.25 14.54
N GLY A 324 15.50 -3.85 14.02
CA GLY A 324 15.37 -2.83 12.99
C GLY A 324 15.90 -1.46 13.43
N LEU A 325 15.55 -1.02 14.64
CA LEU A 325 16.08 0.21 15.23
C LEU A 325 17.61 0.14 15.38
N GLY A 326 18.13 -1.01 15.83
CA GLY A 326 19.57 -1.26 15.91
C GLY A 326 20.26 -1.15 14.56
N THR A 327 19.65 -1.69 13.51
CA THR A 327 20.14 -1.59 12.13
C THR A 327 20.24 -0.14 11.67
N LEU A 328 19.19 0.66 11.89
CA LEU A 328 19.18 2.07 11.49
C LEU A 328 20.17 2.92 12.31
N LEU A 329 20.35 2.63 13.60
CA LEU A 329 21.33 3.34 14.43
C LEU A 329 22.77 2.99 14.02
N ALA A 330 23.03 1.73 13.66
CA ALA A 330 24.35 1.28 13.23
C ALA A 330 24.79 1.94 11.91
N ASP A 331 23.84 2.25 11.03
CA ASP A 331 24.10 2.93 9.75
C ASP A 331 24.42 4.43 9.93
N LEU A 332 23.87 5.07 10.96
CA LEU A 332 24.13 6.47 11.29
C LEU A 332 25.46 6.71 12.03
N ALA A 333 26.00 5.67 12.68
CA ALA A 333 27.19 5.72 13.54
C ALA A 333 28.48 5.90 12.72
#